data_AF-A0A7C8M3W9-F1
#
_entry.id   AF-A0A7C8M3W9-F1
#
_cell.length_a   1.000
_cell.length_b   1.000
_cell.length_c   1.000
_cell.angle_alpha   90.00
_cell.angle_beta   90.00
_cell.angle_gamma   90.00
#
_symmetry.space_group_name_H-M   'P 1'
#
loop_
_entity.id
_entity.type
_entity.pdbx_description
1 polymer ?
#
loop_
_entity_poly.entity_id
_entity_poly.type
_entity_poly.pdbx_seq_one_letter_code
_entity_poly.pdbx_strand_id
1 'polypeptide(L)'
;MLNNYFLAALALTSATFASPIVKRQGSASFTPHDSFQGQGVLGCKIDINRVTYFPSYDNLNYCVKASSKGRSVHLLQVGWSASELHEMSWDAWNYLNSGKSAYDYPTYGGGIPGTWEKVPNEECKDLIKTSDGAFPVQYTEVPTYLALKAAGAPAHLYNFWDPQCNNGIDEVCKLPDFAGANMAECPSGPASKTAFAGHIQDLKIPIDFSKLPAE
;
A
#
# COMPACT_ATOMS: atom_id res chain seq x y z
N MET A 1 -50.32 -47.28 3.31
CA MET A 1 -50.49 -45.97 2.63
C MET A 1 -50.64 -44.94 3.74
N LEU A 2 -49.87 -43.86 3.91
CA LEU A 2 -48.96 -43.10 3.04
C LEU A 2 -47.87 -42.40 3.89
N ASN A 3 -46.65 -42.44 3.36
CA ASN A 3 -45.63 -41.39 3.24
C ASN A 3 -45.10 -40.58 4.43
N ASN A 4 -43.84 -40.90 4.77
CA ASN A 4 -42.83 -39.98 5.33
C ASN A 4 -42.45 -38.90 4.31
N TYR A 5 -42.47 -37.63 4.72
CA TYR A 5 -41.76 -36.55 4.02
C TYR A 5 -40.47 -36.24 4.77
N PHE A 6 -39.34 -36.68 4.21
CA PHE A 6 -38.01 -36.18 4.55
C PHE A 6 -37.81 -34.84 3.84
N LEU A 7 -37.66 -33.75 4.61
CA LEU A 7 -37.17 -32.47 4.12
C LEU A 7 -35.64 -32.54 4.03
N ALA A 8 -35.11 -32.54 2.80
CA ALA A 8 -33.68 -32.40 2.56
C ALA A 8 -33.31 -30.91 2.54
N ALA A 9 -32.51 -30.45 3.50
CA ALA A 9 -31.92 -29.11 3.49
C ALA A 9 -30.74 -29.08 2.49
N LEU A 10 -30.89 -28.31 1.41
CA LEU A 10 -29.78 -27.99 0.50
C LEU A 10 -28.91 -26.92 1.17
N ALA A 11 -27.77 -27.33 1.71
CA ALA A 11 -26.71 -26.42 2.10
C ALA A 11 -26.07 -25.84 0.81
N LEU A 12 -26.40 -24.59 0.47
CA LEU A 12 -25.66 -23.82 -0.52
C LEU A 12 -24.29 -23.48 0.06
N THR A 13 -23.28 -24.27 -0.28
CA THR A 13 -21.88 -23.89 -0.04
C THR A 13 -21.53 -22.77 -1.00
N SER A 14 -21.42 -21.54 -0.49
CA SER A 14 -20.87 -20.40 -1.21
C SER A 14 -19.42 -20.72 -1.59
N ALA A 15 -19.18 -21.11 -2.84
CA ALA A 15 -17.83 -21.24 -3.36
C ALA A 15 -17.22 -19.84 -3.44
N THR A 16 -16.28 -19.53 -2.55
CA THR A 16 -15.44 -18.34 -2.67
C THR A 16 -14.53 -18.54 -3.87
N PHE A 17 -14.81 -17.83 -4.98
CA PHE A 17 -13.89 -17.75 -6.10
C PHE A 17 -12.66 -16.93 -5.66
N ALA A 18 -11.64 -17.61 -5.14
CA ALA A 18 -10.32 -17.02 -5.05
C ALA A 18 -9.77 -16.93 -6.48
N SER A 19 -9.91 -15.77 -7.11
CA SER A 19 -9.23 -15.49 -8.37
C SER A 19 -7.73 -15.70 -8.16
N PRO A 20 -7.05 -16.52 -8.98
CA PRO A 20 -5.61 -16.69 -8.82
C PRO A 20 -4.94 -15.34 -9.04
N ILE A 21 -4.17 -14.88 -8.05
CA ILE A 21 -3.29 -13.72 -8.21
C ILE A 21 -2.39 -14.04 -9.40
N VAL A 22 -2.57 -13.31 -10.51
CA VAL A 22 -1.70 -13.43 -11.67
C VAL A 22 -0.30 -13.06 -11.20
N LYS A 23 0.65 -14.01 -11.29
CA LYS A 23 2.05 -13.74 -11.00
C LYS A 23 2.57 -12.71 -12.00
N ARG A 24 2.60 -11.44 -11.59
CA ARG A 24 3.23 -10.35 -12.34
C ARG A 24 4.64 -10.18 -11.82
N GLN A 25 5.60 -10.24 -12.72
CA GLN A 25 7.02 -10.07 -12.41
C GLN A 25 7.73 -9.46 -13.61
N GLY A 26 8.89 -8.87 -13.38
CA GLY A 26 9.67 -8.25 -14.45
C GLY A 26 11.07 -7.84 -14.02
N SER A 27 11.84 -7.38 -15.00
CA SER A 27 13.11 -6.69 -14.78
C SER A 27 12.90 -5.19 -14.99
N ALA A 28 13.59 -4.37 -14.21
CA ALA A 28 13.47 -2.92 -14.27
C ALA A 28 14.75 -2.20 -13.85
N SER A 29 14.80 -0.91 -14.15
CA SER A 29 15.73 0.03 -13.52
C SER A 29 15.00 0.70 -12.35
N PHE A 30 15.44 0.43 -11.13
CA PHE A 30 14.86 1.02 -9.93
C PHE A 30 15.49 2.38 -9.64
N THR A 31 14.66 3.38 -9.40
CA THR A 31 15.07 4.75 -9.04
C THR A 31 14.54 5.12 -7.65
N PRO A 32 15.28 5.94 -6.88
CA PRO A 32 14.81 6.40 -5.58
C PRO A 32 13.82 7.56 -5.74
N HIS A 33 12.85 7.63 -4.85
CA HIS A 33 11.91 8.74 -4.69
C HIS A 33 12.10 9.38 -3.30
N ASP A 34 12.17 10.71 -3.25
CA ASP A 34 12.61 11.50 -2.09
C ASP A 34 11.48 11.93 -1.13
N SER A 35 10.23 11.84 -1.57
CA SER A 35 9.04 12.23 -0.81
C SER A 35 7.98 11.12 -0.83
N PHE A 36 7.06 11.13 0.14
CA PHE A 36 5.96 10.16 0.13
C PHE A 36 4.75 10.73 -0.63
N GLN A 37 4.33 10.04 -1.69
CA GLN A 37 3.15 10.40 -2.48
C GLN A 37 2.16 9.24 -2.61
N GLY A 38 1.53 8.84 -1.52
CA GLY A 38 0.48 7.82 -1.57
C GLY A 38 -0.69 8.26 -2.45
N GLN A 39 -1.21 7.40 -3.32
CA GLN A 39 -2.44 7.64 -4.07
C GLN A 39 -3.63 7.16 -3.25
N GLY A 40 -3.84 7.88 -2.15
CA GLY A 40 -4.84 7.61 -1.12
C GLY A 40 -4.52 6.43 -0.19
N VAL A 41 -3.32 5.85 -0.25
CA VAL A 41 -2.79 5.04 0.86
C VAL A 41 -2.21 5.95 1.92
N LEU A 42 -2.62 5.76 3.18
CA LEU A 42 -2.25 6.66 4.27
C LEU A 42 -0.86 6.33 4.83
N GLY A 43 0.11 7.18 4.56
CA GLY A 43 1.49 6.91 4.93
C GLY A 43 1.74 6.95 6.46
N CYS A 44 0.93 7.68 7.24
CA CYS A 44 1.01 7.68 8.70
C CYS A 44 0.64 6.33 9.33
N LYS A 45 0.08 5.42 8.53
CA LYS A 45 -0.37 4.08 8.94
C LYS A 45 0.46 2.95 8.31
N ILE A 46 1.59 3.25 7.68
CA ILE A 46 2.50 2.26 7.06
C ILE A 46 3.98 2.61 7.30
N ASP A 47 4.89 1.72 6.91
CA ASP A 47 6.31 2.04 6.76
C ASP A 47 6.62 2.69 5.41
N ILE A 48 6.69 4.02 5.41
CA ILE A 48 7.01 4.83 4.22
C ILE A 48 8.44 4.61 3.69
N ASN A 49 9.32 3.93 4.43
CA ASN A 49 10.67 3.56 3.96
C ASN A 49 10.66 2.26 3.13
N ARG A 50 9.49 1.65 2.94
CA ARG A 50 9.27 0.40 2.23
C ARG A 50 8.07 0.52 1.30
N VAL A 51 8.07 1.53 0.44
CA VAL A 51 7.00 1.77 -0.53
C VAL A 51 7.50 1.85 -1.97
N THR A 52 6.59 1.67 -2.93
CA THR A 52 6.87 1.70 -4.37
C THR A 52 5.78 2.39 -5.19
N TYR A 53 6.18 2.95 -6.33
CA TYR A 53 5.38 3.66 -7.34
C TYR A 53 5.58 3.03 -8.73
N PHE A 54 5.44 1.72 -8.87
CA PHE A 54 5.67 1.05 -10.16
C PHE A 54 4.62 1.40 -11.23
N PRO A 55 4.94 1.24 -12.53
CA PRO A 55 4.12 1.76 -13.65
C PRO A 55 2.69 1.19 -13.75
N SER A 56 2.40 0.08 -13.08
CA SER A 56 1.06 -0.49 -13.01
C SER A 56 0.64 -0.62 -11.56
N TYR A 57 -0.45 0.04 -11.17
CA TYR A 57 -1.09 -0.16 -9.87
C TYR A 57 -2.07 -1.33 -9.93
N ASP A 58 -1.91 -2.29 -9.04
CA ASP A 58 -2.80 -3.44 -8.91
C ASP A 58 -3.56 -3.33 -7.59
N ASN A 59 -4.82 -2.89 -7.68
CA ASN A 59 -5.68 -2.69 -6.51
C ASN A 59 -6.09 -4.02 -5.83
N LEU A 60 -5.72 -5.17 -6.39
CA LEU A 60 -5.96 -6.48 -5.77
C LEU A 60 -4.74 -6.97 -4.98
N ASN A 61 -3.54 -6.53 -5.36
CA ASN A 61 -2.28 -6.95 -4.77
C ASN A 61 -1.34 -5.75 -4.57
N TYR A 62 -1.18 -5.32 -3.33
CA TYR A 62 -0.30 -4.20 -2.97
C TYR A 62 1.12 -4.63 -2.62
N CYS A 63 1.42 -5.92 -2.48
CA CYS A 63 2.74 -6.35 -2.02
C CYS A 63 3.69 -6.70 -3.17
N VAL A 64 4.83 -6.02 -3.20
CA VAL A 64 5.88 -6.21 -4.20
C VAL A 64 7.15 -6.64 -3.51
N LYS A 65 7.80 -7.68 -4.03
CA LYS A 65 9.18 -8.00 -3.68
C LYS A 65 10.09 -7.50 -4.78
N ALA A 66 11.05 -6.65 -4.44
CA ALA A 66 12.06 -6.12 -5.35
C ALA A 66 13.44 -6.65 -4.97
N SER A 67 14.26 -7.00 -5.97
CA SER A 67 15.59 -7.57 -5.76
C SER A 67 16.64 -6.93 -6.67
N SER A 68 17.80 -6.62 -6.11
CA SER A 68 18.97 -6.13 -6.85
C SER A 68 20.24 -6.47 -6.09
N LYS A 69 21.36 -6.69 -6.80
CA LYS A 69 22.68 -6.94 -6.22
C LYS A 69 22.67 -7.97 -5.06
N GLY A 70 21.95 -9.08 -5.25
CA GLY A 70 21.85 -10.19 -4.28
C GLY A 70 21.00 -9.91 -3.03
N ARG A 71 20.28 -8.78 -2.99
CA ARG A 71 19.41 -8.37 -1.88
C ARG A 71 17.96 -8.27 -2.34
N SER A 72 17.04 -8.41 -1.39
CA SER A 72 15.60 -8.27 -1.63
C SER A 72 14.95 -7.44 -0.52
N VAL A 73 13.87 -6.74 -0.87
CA VAL A 73 12.96 -6.04 0.06
C VAL A 73 11.52 -6.24 -0.36
N HIS A 74 10.63 -6.28 0.62
CA HIS A 74 9.19 -6.16 0.42
C HIS A 74 8.79 -4.69 0.47
N LEU A 75 7.88 -4.31 -0.42
CA LEU A 75 7.42 -2.94 -0.62
C LEU A 75 5.90 -2.93 -0.73
N LEU A 76 5.27 -1.97 -0.06
CA LEU A 76 3.87 -1.63 -0.30
C LEU A 76 3.80 -0.76 -1.56
N GLN A 77 3.06 -1.22 -2.56
CA GLN A 77 2.70 -0.35 -3.66
C GLN A 77 1.62 0.61 -3.19
N VAL A 78 1.95 1.89 -3.18
CA VAL A 78 1.07 2.95 -2.66
C VAL A 78 0.57 3.87 -3.76
N GLY A 79 0.93 3.58 -5.01
CA GLY A 79 0.48 4.28 -6.20
C GLY A 79 1.18 3.78 -7.46
N TRP A 80 1.02 4.54 -8.55
CA TRP A 80 1.76 4.38 -9.80
C TRP A 80 2.61 5.61 -10.13
N SER A 81 3.76 5.39 -10.77
CA SER A 81 4.56 6.47 -11.33
C SER A 81 3.90 7.03 -12.60
N ALA A 82 3.77 8.36 -12.68
CA ALA A 82 3.25 9.04 -13.87
C ALA A 82 4.18 8.92 -15.10
N SER A 83 5.47 8.61 -14.89
CA SER A 83 6.52 8.55 -15.91
C SER A 83 6.96 7.13 -16.27
N GLU A 84 6.16 6.11 -15.91
CA GLU A 84 6.49 4.68 -16.11
C GLU A 84 7.83 4.23 -15.50
N LEU A 85 8.32 4.94 -14.49
CA LEU A 85 9.50 4.55 -13.72
C LEU A 85 9.14 3.52 -12.64
N HIS A 86 10.12 2.68 -12.29
CA HIS A 86 10.01 1.75 -11.17
C HIS A 86 10.59 2.40 -9.91
N GLU A 87 9.90 3.41 -9.43
CA GLU A 87 10.31 4.20 -8.29
C GLU A 87 10.00 3.50 -6.96
N MET A 88 10.83 3.74 -5.96
CA MET A 88 10.60 3.27 -4.60
C MET A 88 11.14 4.30 -3.60
N SER A 89 10.70 4.21 -2.35
CA SER A 89 11.25 5.05 -1.27
C SER A 89 12.78 5.01 -1.27
N TRP A 90 13.41 6.16 -1.07
CA TRP A 90 14.87 6.28 -1.09
C TRP A 90 15.58 5.26 -0.21
N ASP A 91 15.04 4.96 0.98
CA ASP A 91 15.62 3.98 1.89
C ASP A 91 15.65 2.56 1.29
N ALA A 92 14.54 2.10 0.71
CA ALA A 92 14.48 0.80 0.04
C ALA A 92 15.48 0.71 -1.12
N TRP A 93 15.52 1.75 -1.94
CA TRP A 93 16.46 1.82 -3.05
C TRP A 93 17.91 1.80 -2.56
N ASN A 94 18.24 2.58 -1.53
CA ASN A 94 19.58 2.65 -0.96
C ASN A 94 20.00 1.32 -0.34
N TYR A 95 19.09 0.63 0.35
CA TYR A 95 19.35 -0.71 0.86
C TYR A 95 19.62 -1.71 -0.25
N LEU A 96 18.88 -1.68 -1.36
CA LEU A 96 19.15 -2.50 -2.54
C LEU A 96 20.46 -2.10 -3.26
N ASN A 97 20.86 -0.83 -3.18
CA ASN A 97 22.08 -0.31 -3.80
C ASN A 97 23.34 -0.63 -2.98
N SER A 98 23.36 -0.25 -1.70
CA SER A 98 24.53 -0.24 -0.80
C SER A 98 24.48 -1.26 0.36
N GLY A 99 23.28 -1.70 0.75
CA GLY A 99 23.06 -2.66 1.83
C GLY A 99 22.80 -1.97 3.17
N LYS A 100 22.67 -0.64 3.14
CA LYS A 100 22.47 0.21 4.31
C LYS A 100 21.23 1.07 4.11
N SER A 101 20.63 1.48 5.23
CA SER A 101 19.59 2.51 5.22
C SER A 101 20.14 3.80 4.61
N ALA A 102 19.29 4.54 3.90
CA ALA A 102 19.63 5.89 3.42
C ALA A 102 19.88 6.87 4.57
N TYR A 103 19.33 6.59 5.76
CA TYR A 103 19.58 7.37 6.97
C TYR A 103 21.03 7.21 7.46
N ASP A 104 21.53 5.99 7.45
CA ASP A 104 22.87 5.67 7.94
C ASP A 104 23.97 5.96 6.91
N TYR A 105 23.67 5.71 5.62
CA TYR A 105 24.63 5.83 4.53
C TYR A 105 23.91 6.26 3.25
N PRO A 106 23.63 7.56 3.08
CA PRO A 106 23.00 8.05 1.86
C PRO A 106 23.96 7.88 0.68
N THR A 107 23.41 7.49 -0.48
CA THR A 107 24.16 7.41 -1.74
C THR A 107 23.48 8.25 -2.81
N TYR A 108 24.26 8.71 -3.80
CA TYR A 108 23.72 9.42 -4.96
C TYR A 108 22.71 8.55 -5.69
N GLY A 109 21.54 9.14 -5.98
CA GLY A 109 20.46 8.44 -6.68
C GLY A 109 20.82 8.08 -8.11
N GLY A 110 20.04 7.16 -8.68
CA GLY A 110 20.20 6.70 -10.06
C GLY A 110 19.45 5.39 -10.31
N GLY A 111 19.46 4.93 -11.54
CA GLY A 111 18.89 3.63 -11.90
C GLY A 111 19.77 2.46 -11.45
N ILE A 112 19.23 1.51 -10.69
CA ILE A 112 19.88 0.22 -10.45
C ILE A 112 19.10 -0.92 -11.14
N PRO A 113 19.76 -1.82 -11.87
CA PRO A 113 19.08 -2.94 -12.49
C PRO A 113 18.60 -3.92 -11.41
N GLY A 114 17.39 -4.47 -11.58
CA GLY A 114 16.84 -5.44 -10.65
C GLY A 114 15.63 -6.17 -11.22
N THR A 115 15.06 -7.05 -10.40
CA THR A 115 13.83 -7.77 -10.70
C THR A 115 12.79 -7.51 -9.63
N TRP A 116 11.53 -7.64 -10.01
CA TRP A 116 10.41 -7.53 -9.08
C TRP A 116 9.36 -8.59 -9.36
N GLU A 117 8.58 -8.91 -8.34
CA GLU A 117 7.42 -9.79 -8.42
C GLU A 117 6.32 -9.30 -7.47
N LYS A 118 5.07 -9.47 -7.90
CA LYS A 118 3.90 -9.39 -7.02
C LYS A 118 3.83 -10.65 -6.17
N VAL A 119 3.79 -10.47 -4.87
CA VAL A 119 3.73 -11.56 -3.87
C VAL A 119 2.43 -11.44 -3.06
N PRO A 120 2.00 -12.47 -2.32
CA PRO A 120 0.83 -12.36 -1.45
C PRO A 120 0.90 -11.14 -0.53
N ASN A 121 -0.25 -10.50 -0.31
CA ASN A 121 -0.35 -9.28 0.48
C ASN A 121 0.17 -9.47 1.92
N GLU A 122 0.05 -10.69 2.45
CA GLU A 122 0.50 -11.10 3.77
C GLU A 122 2.02 -10.98 3.95
N GLU A 123 2.81 -11.04 2.87
CA GLU A 123 4.26 -10.85 2.95
C GLU A 123 4.65 -9.40 3.29
N CYS A 124 3.72 -8.44 3.12
CA CYS A 124 3.93 -7.05 3.48
C CYS A 124 3.21 -6.64 4.78
N LYS A 125 2.62 -7.58 5.53
CA LYS A 125 1.82 -7.26 6.72
C LYS A 125 2.59 -6.45 7.77
N ASP A 126 3.89 -6.71 7.93
CA ASP A 126 4.74 -6.06 8.93
C ASP A 126 5.06 -4.59 8.55
N LEU A 127 4.76 -4.20 7.31
CA LEU A 127 4.86 -2.82 6.82
C LEU A 127 3.59 -2.00 7.10
N ILE A 128 2.50 -2.64 7.54
CA ILE A 128 1.24 -2.00 7.87
C ILE A 128 1.19 -1.75 9.38
N LYS A 129 0.90 -0.52 9.78
CA LYS A 129 0.93 -0.05 11.18
C LYS A 129 -0.45 0.21 11.79
N THR A 130 -1.51 -0.17 11.08
CA THR A 130 -2.86 -0.21 11.67
C THR A 130 -2.90 -1.28 12.75
N SER A 131 -3.73 -1.08 13.78
CA SER A 131 -3.78 -1.97 14.95
C SER A 131 -4.14 -3.42 14.63
N ASP A 132 -4.83 -3.65 13.51
CA ASP A 132 -5.29 -4.95 13.04
C ASP A 132 -4.61 -5.40 11.74
N GLY A 133 -3.60 -4.66 11.26
CA GLY A 133 -2.86 -4.97 10.03
C GLY A 133 -3.65 -4.77 8.74
N ALA A 134 -4.84 -4.16 8.79
CA ALA A 134 -5.63 -3.85 7.60
C ALA A 134 -5.02 -2.68 6.80
N PHE A 135 -5.04 -2.80 5.48
CA PHE A 135 -4.46 -1.81 4.56
C PHE A 135 -5.20 -0.45 4.69
N PRO A 136 -4.48 0.66 4.96
CA PRO A 136 -5.10 1.94 5.30
C PRO A 136 -5.36 2.81 4.07
N VAL A 137 -6.62 2.89 3.68
CA VAL A 137 -7.09 3.59 2.48
C VAL A 137 -7.84 4.86 2.89
N GLN A 138 -7.67 5.95 2.15
CA GLN A 138 -8.38 7.20 2.35
C GLN A 138 -9.88 7.04 2.06
N TYR A 139 -10.73 7.75 2.80
CA TYR A 139 -12.19 7.62 2.70
C TYR A 139 -12.81 7.89 1.32
N THR A 140 -12.09 8.59 0.42
CA THR A 140 -12.47 8.83 -0.98
C THR A 140 -12.03 7.71 -1.93
N GLU A 141 -11.12 6.84 -1.52
CA GLU A 141 -10.57 5.76 -2.34
C GLU A 141 -11.42 4.48 -2.25
N VAL A 142 -12.73 4.63 -2.40
CA VAL A 142 -13.69 3.52 -2.41
C VAL A 142 -13.37 2.47 -3.46
N PRO A 143 -12.98 2.80 -4.72
CA PRO A 143 -12.64 1.78 -5.71
C PRO A 143 -11.47 0.89 -5.28
N THR A 144 -10.43 1.47 -4.67
CA THR A 144 -9.28 0.74 -4.14
C THR A 144 -9.69 -0.17 -2.98
N TYR A 145 -10.47 0.36 -2.04
CA TYR A 145 -11.01 -0.44 -0.92
C TYR A 145 -11.84 -1.63 -1.41
N LEU A 146 -12.76 -1.41 -2.37
CA LEU A 146 -13.61 -2.48 -2.91
C LEU A 146 -12.80 -3.56 -3.64
N ALA A 147 -11.79 -3.17 -4.42
CA ALA A 147 -10.91 -4.09 -5.12
C ALA A 147 -10.14 -4.98 -4.12
N LEU A 148 -9.57 -4.38 -3.06
CA LEU A 148 -8.87 -5.13 -2.00
C LEU A 148 -9.80 -6.10 -1.27
N LYS A 149 -11.02 -5.65 -0.93
CA LYS A 149 -12.04 -6.51 -0.30
C LYS A 149 -12.44 -7.67 -1.22
N ALA A 150 -12.59 -7.44 -2.52
CA ALA A 150 -12.88 -8.48 -3.51
C ALA A 150 -11.73 -9.49 -3.64
N ALA A 151 -10.48 -9.05 -3.43
CA ALA A 151 -9.30 -9.91 -3.36
C ALA A 151 -9.13 -10.64 -2.01
N GLY A 152 -10.01 -10.40 -1.04
CA GLY A 152 -9.92 -10.98 0.30
C GLY A 152 -8.92 -10.29 1.23
N ALA A 153 -8.31 -9.17 0.82
CA ALA A 153 -7.37 -8.44 1.64
C ALA A 153 -8.10 -7.62 2.74
N PRO A 154 -7.55 -7.57 3.96
CA PRO A 154 -8.06 -6.67 5.00
C PRO A 154 -7.72 -5.23 4.62
N ALA A 155 -8.73 -4.36 4.60
CA ALA A 155 -8.59 -2.94 4.29
C ALA A 155 -9.60 -2.12 5.09
N HIS A 156 -9.25 -0.87 5.41
CA HIS A 156 -10.12 0.11 6.06
C HIS A 156 -10.10 1.42 5.31
N LEU A 157 -11.25 2.11 5.32
CA LEU A 157 -11.37 3.50 4.89
C LEU A 157 -11.18 4.41 6.11
N TYR A 158 -10.39 5.46 5.98
CA TYR A 158 -10.05 6.37 7.08
C TYR A 158 -10.29 7.83 6.72
N ASN A 159 -10.72 8.62 7.71
CA ASN A 159 -11.12 10.03 7.54
C ASN A 159 -9.93 11.00 7.45
N PHE A 160 -9.09 10.83 6.43
CA PHE A 160 -7.99 11.76 6.14
C PHE A 160 -8.27 12.54 4.85
N TRP A 161 -7.88 13.81 4.84
CA TRP A 161 -7.98 14.70 3.68
C TRP A 161 -6.93 14.37 2.62
N ASP A 162 -5.74 13.99 3.08
CA ASP A 162 -4.59 13.74 2.23
C ASP A 162 -3.81 12.50 2.69
N PRO A 163 -3.14 11.81 1.75
CA PRO A 163 -2.41 10.57 2.00
C PRO A 163 -1.16 10.76 2.87
N GLN A 164 -0.63 11.98 2.94
CA GLN A 164 0.44 12.37 3.87
C GLN A 164 -0.06 12.56 5.31
N CYS A 165 -1.37 12.45 5.53
CA CYS A 165 -2.02 12.62 6.82
C CYS A 165 -1.82 14.01 7.44
N ASN A 166 -1.71 15.07 6.63
CA ASN A 166 -1.59 16.45 7.15
C ASN A 166 -2.88 16.88 7.86
N ASN A 167 -4.04 16.57 7.25
CA ASN A 167 -5.34 16.89 7.81
C ASN A 167 -6.24 15.66 7.85
N GLY A 168 -7.01 15.53 8.93
CA GLY A 168 -7.92 14.42 9.11
C GLY A 168 -8.22 14.10 10.56
N ILE A 169 -9.06 13.09 10.75
CA ILE A 169 -9.38 12.49 12.04
C ILE A 169 -9.03 11.01 11.93
N ASP A 170 -8.30 10.49 12.91
CA ASP A 170 -7.97 9.07 12.95
C ASP A 170 -9.19 8.24 13.40
N GLU A 171 -10.11 8.03 12.47
CA GLU A 171 -11.30 7.22 12.62
C GLU A 171 -11.56 6.38 11.37
N VAL A 172 -12.11 5.18 11.58
CA VAL A 172 -12.52 4.29 10.49
C VAL A 172 -13.89 4.72 9.98
N CYS A 173 -13.98 4.89 8.67
CA CYS A 173 -15.22 5.18 7.95
C CYS A 173 -15.88 3.90 7.45
N LYS A 174 -17.17 3.98 7.18
CA LYS A 174 -17.97 2.88 6.65
C LYS A 174 -18.37 3.18 5.22
N LEU A 175 -18.33 2.16 4.37
CA LEU A 175 -18.95 2.27 3.05
C LEU A 175 -20.48 2.31 3.24
N PRO A 176 -21.19 3.31 2.71
CA PRO A 176 -22.63 3.38 2.85
C PRO A 176 -23.32 2.26 2.04
N ASP A 177 -24.51 1.88 2.49
CA ASP A 177 -25.28 0.75 1.95
C ASP A 177 -26.13 1.18 0.74
N PHE A 178 -25.48 1.71 -0.30
CA PHE A 178 -26.11 1.95 -1.60
C PHE A 178 -25.13 1.75 -2.76
N ALA A 179 -25.66 1.32 -3.90
CA ALA A 179 -24.86 1.10 -5.10
C ALA A 179 -24.31 2.42 -5.66
N GLY A 180 -23.01 2.47 -5.95
CA GLY A 180 -22.36 3.63 -6.57
C GLY A 180 -21.82 4.68 -5.61
N ALA A 181 -21.77 4.40 -4.30
CA ALA A 181 -21.06 5.25 -3.36
C ALA A 181 -19.60 5.46 -3.78
N ASN A 182 -19.19 6.72 -3.94
CA ASN A 182 -17.82 7.10 -4.29
C ASN A 182 -17.04 7.69 -3.10
N MET A 183 -17.65 7.71 -1.92
CA MET A 183 -17.07 8.24 -0.69
C MET A 183 -17.64 7.50 0.53
N ALA A 184 -16.81 7.25 1.53
CA ALA A 184 -17.22 6.62 2.78
C ALA A 184 -17.92 7.61 3.73
N GLU A 185 -18.76 7.09 4.61
CA GLU A 185 -19.34 7.82 5.73
C GLU A 185 -18.44 7.69 6.97
N CYS A 186 -17.96 8.83 7.48
CA CYS A 186 -17.09 8.87 8.65
C CYS A 186 -17.87 9.40 9.87
N PRO A 187 -17.63 8.90 11.10
CA PRO A 187 -18.36 9.31 12.30
C PRO A 187 -18.39 10.83 12.54
N SER A 188 -17.29 11.51 12.23
CA SER A 188 -17.16 12.97 12.41
C SER A 188 -17.56 13.78 11.16
N GLY A 189 -18.13 13.12 10.14
CA GLY A 189 -18.36 13.69 8.81
C GLY A 189 -17.09 13.67 7.93
N PRO A 190 -17.24 13.83 6.60
CA PRO A 190 -16.11 13.72 5.68
C PRO A 190 -15.12 14.87 5.84
N ALA A 191 -13.82 14.55 5.76
CA ALA A 191 -12.76 15.51 5.44
C ALA A 191 -12.67 16.71 6.40
N SER A 192 -12.56 16.43 7.70
CA SER A 192 -12.21 17.48 8.65
C SER A 192 -10.85 18.07 8.27
N LYS A 193 -10.79 19.38 7.99
CA LYS A 193 -9.53 20.13 7.80
C LYS A 193 -8.78 20.35 9.11
N THR A 194 -9.07 19.53 10.13
CA THR A 194 -8.35 19.52 11.39
C THR A 194 -6.93 19.04 11.11
N ALA A 195 -5.95 19.86 11.49
CA ALA A 195 -4.56 19.46 11.44
C ALA A 195 -4.35 18.20 12.30
N PHE A 196 -3.74 17.19 11.72
CA PHE A 196 -3.45 15.94 12.41
C PHE A 196 -2.02 15.98 12.97
N ALA A 197 -1.88 15.70 14.27
CA ALA A 197 -0.58 15.74 14.95
C ALA A 197 0.37 14.63 14.49
N GLY A 198 -0.16 13.52 13.97
CA GLY A 198 0.62 12.39 13.46
C GLY A 198 0.89 12.45 11.95
N HIS A 199 0.88 13.64 11.34
CA HIS A 199 1.22 13.80 9.93
C HIS A 199 2.61 13.25 9.62
N ILE A 200 2.80 12.85 8.37
CA ILE A 200 4.08 12.35 7.90
C ILE A 200 4.98 13.54 7.58
N GLN A 201 6.21 13.48 8.07
CA GLN A 201 7.31 14.26 7.50
C GLN A 201 7.92 13.37 6.41
N ASP A 202 7.95 13.86 5.16
CA ASP A 202 8.45 13.14 3.97
C ASP A 202 9.78 12.45 4.23
N LEU A 203 9.82 11.11 4.12
CA LEU A 203 10.88 10.29 4.71
C LEU A 203 11.14 10.69 6.19
N LYS A 204 11.42 9.73 7.08
CA LYS A 204 12.06 10.13 8.36
C LYS A 204 13.50 10.65 8.18
N ILE A 205 13.86 11.04 6.96
CA ILE A 205 15.20 11.27 6.47
C ILE A 205 15.17 12.62 5.75
N PRO A 206 15.47 13.74 6.42
CA PRO A 206 16.23 14.76 5.74
C PRO A 206 17.49 14.06 5.25
N ILE A 207 17.53 13.69 3.96
CA ILE A 207 18.74 13.13 3.36
C ILE A 207 19.76 14.26 3.48
N ASP A 208 20.66 14.11 4.44
CA ASP A 208 21.74 15.05 4.61
C ASP A 208 22.72 14.82 3.47
N PHE A 209 22.46 15.49 2.35
CA PHE A 209 23.28 15.40 1.17
C PHE A 209 24.73 15.85 1.45
N SER A 210 25.00 16.53 2.56
CA SER A 210 26.38 16.82 3.00
C SER A 210 27.14 15.57 3.50
N LYS A 211 26.44 14.47 3.82
CA LYS A 211 27.01 13.17 4.19
C LYS A 211 27.19 12.22 3.01
N LEU A 212 26.88 12.65 1.79
CA LEU A 212 27.16 11.84 0.62
C LEU A 212 28.67 11.53 0.57
N PRO A 213 29.05 10.28 0.26
CA PRO A 213 30.46 9.94 0.09
C PRO A 213 31.06 10.83 -1.00
N ALA A 214 32.24 11.39 -0.73
CA ALA A 214 33.00 12.12 -1.75
C ALA A 214 33.33 11.17 -2.91
N GLU A 215 33.18 11.66 -4.14
CA GLU A 215 33.48 10.91 -5.38
C GLU A 215 34.95 10.46 -5.46
#